data_AF-C4V887-F1
#
_entry.id   AF-C4V887-F1
#
_cell.length_a   1.000
_cell.length_b   1.000
_cell.length_c   1.000
_cell.angle_alpha   90.00
_cell.angle_beta   90.00
_cell.angle_gamma   90.00
#
_symmetry.space_group_name_H-M   'P 1'
#
loop_
_entity.id
_entity.type
_entity.pdbx_description
1 polymer ?
#
loop_
_entity_poly.entity_id
_entity_poly.type
_entity_poly.pdbx_seq_one_letter_code
_entity_poly.pdbx_strand_id
1 'polypeptide(L)'
;MVNLLNLNALNYEEALSFCKNTDKKDVINIFKDCFLYAPHKVDSISRLIVDLCHDNSGFIQDIKDLTKLTCSSVKTYVSFLIYCKSLNCKVSQIKVKVVENDFFKDEKIEIVNEVEVNEFLNDLEIFIDNIRMNLDGDIKSNLVNFNEISLFKIISIIENYQFDIYECLDVLHKEYSTYEIFIGILFLINNSSINSFYLINLYLRSIYNEENSKILLKIFPIMKKDTRDRLIAFIYEWFINRRKFKNLQEENIPFETPEEILELKKFIDKDTVEELRKFLSLQSLELFIPEFKSIYEVGSINSIKKEDLDFNKNKKDFYRDFCLLGSPSVSHFLSYLEIYKNEMKMDEEQQKIFLEIFCEIFSNRTSFKKIVIDKMVKFNFIKSELLLK
;
A
#
# COMPACT_ATOMS: atom_id res chain seq x y z
N MET A 1 -30.54 3.80 -8.74
CA MET A 1 -29.94 2.62 -9.41
C MET A 1 -29.36 1.77 -8.30
N VAL A 2 -29.88 0.56 -8.07
CA VAL A 2 -29.36 -0.30 -7.00
C VAL A 2 -28.00 -0.83 -7.44
N ASN A 3 -26.94 -0.45 -6.72
CA ASN A 3 -25.62 -0.97 -6.98
C ASN A 3 -25.52 -2.37 -6.34
N LEU A 4 -25.64 -3.43 -7.13
CA LEU A 4 -25.54 -4.82 -6.64
C LEU A 4 -24.14 -5.14 -6.07
N LEU A 5 -23.11 -4.35 -6.39
CA LEU A 5 -21.80 -4.45 -5.73
C LEU A 5 -21.87 -4.04 -4.25
N ASN A 6 -22.87 -3.24 -3.86
CA ASN A 6 -23.14 -2.84 -2.48
C ASN A 6 -24.21 -3.71 -1.80
N LEU A 7 -24.55 -4.88 -2.36
CA LEU A 7 -25.52 -5.80 -1.78
C LEU A 7 -25.07 -6.25 -0.38
N ASN A 8 -25.99 -6.14 0.57
CA ASN A 8 -25.86 -6.60 1.95
C ASN A 8 -27.26 -6.93 2.51
N ALA A 9 -27.33 -7.41 3.76
CA ALA A 9 -28.58 -7.82 4.37
C ALA A 9 -29.64 -6.70 4.47
N LEU A 10 -29.22 -5.43 4.57
CA LEU A 10 -30.13 -4.29 4.76
C LEU A 10 -30.81 -3.85 3.45
N ASN A 11 -30.18 -4.06 2.30
CA ASN A 11 -30.71 -3.70 0.99
C ASN A 11 -31.07 -4.92 0.13
N TYR A 12 -31.09 -6.12 0.72
CA TYR A 12 -31.35 -7.37 0.00
C TYR A 12 -32.71 -7.36 -0.70
N GLU A 13 -33.78 -7.01 0.02
CA GLU A 13 -35.14 -6.96 -0.53
C GLU A 13 -35.30 -5.91 -1.64
N GLU A 14 -34.63 -4.76 -1.48
CA GLU A 14 -34.60 -3.72 -2.50
C GLU A 14 -33.89 -4.21 -3.77
N ALA A 15 -32.76 -4.90 -3.61
CA ALA A 15 -32.02 -5.51 -4.71
C ALA A 15 -32.80 -6.62 -5.42
N LEU A 16 -33.47 -7.51 -4.67
CA LEU A 16 -34.32 -8.55 -5.24
C LEU A 16 -35.48 -7.94 -6.04
N SER A 17 -36.15 -6.93 -5.49
CA SER A 17 -37.21 -6.19 -6.18
C SER A 17 -36.68 -5.48 -7.44
N PHE A 18 -35.50 -4.85 -7.35
CA PHE A 18 -34.85 -4.23 -8.50
C PHE A 18 -34.58 -5.24 -9.61
N CYS A 19 -33.98 -6.39 -9.30
CA CYS A 19 -33.70 -7.44 -10.29
C CYS A 19 -34.98 -7.99 -10.94
N LYS A 20 -36.07 -8.14 -10.18
CA LYS A 20 -37.36 -8.59 -10.71
C LYS A 20 -37.99 -7.62 -11.71
N ASN A 21 -37.73 -6.31 -11.53
CA ASN A 21 -38.32 -5.24 -12.34
C ASN A 21 -37.37 -4.69 -13.42
N THR A 22 -36.15 -5.23 -13.52
CA THR A 22 -35.13 -4.81 -14.49
C THR A 22 -35.10 -5.78 -15.67
N ASP A 23 -34.65 -5.31 -16.84
CA ASP A 23 -34.44 -6.19 -17.99
C ASP A 23 -33.51 -7.36 -17.63
N LYS A 24 -33.94 -8.57 -17.97
CA LYS A 24 -33.24 -9.80 -17.63
C LYS A 24 -31.78 -9.80 -18.11
N LYS A 25 -31.51 -9.27 -19.31
CA LYS A 25 -30.16 -9.22 -19.88
C LYS A 25 -29.25 -8.33 -19.05
N ASP A 26 -29.76 -7.21 -18.57
CA ASP A 26 -29.01 -6.29 -17.72
C ASP A 26 -28.67 -6.94 -16.38
N VAL A 27 -29.62 -7.65 -15.76
CA VAL A 27 -29.37 -8.40 -14.52
C VAL A 27 -28.30 -9.48 -14.71
N ILE A 28 -28.37 -10.24 -15.82
CA ILE A 28 -27.38 -11.26 -16.16
C ILE A 28 -25.99 -10.65 -16.39
N ASN A 29 -25.90 -9.49 -17.03
CA ASN A 29 -24.63 -8.78 -17.19
C ASN A 29 -24.06 -8.34 -15.83
N ILE A 30 -24.90 -7.87 -14.91
CA ILE A 30 -24.42 -7.51 -13.57
C ILE A 30 -23.92 -8.75 -12.82
N PHE A 31 -24.61 -9.89 -12.91
CA PHE A 31 -24.11 -11.13 -12.30
C PHE A 31 -22.80 -11.60 -12.90
N LYS A 32 -22.62 -11.44 -14.21
CA LYS A 32 -21.34 -11.69 -14.86
C LYS A 32 -20.25 -10.81 -14.26
N ASP A 33 -20.48 -9.50 -14.12
CA ASP A 33 -19.50 -8.60 -13.52
C ASP A 33 -19.19 -8.98 -12.06
N CYS A 34 -20.21 -9.35 -11.27
CA CYS A 34 -20.01 -9.85 -9.91
C CYS A 34 -19.16 -11.13 -9.87
N PHE A 35 -19.40 -12.08 -10.76
CA PHE A 35 -18.64 -13.34 -10.84
C PHE A 35 -17.17 -13.10 -11.11
N LEU A 36 -16.87 -12.13 -11.98
CA LEU A 36 -15.52 -11.86 -12.45
C LEU A 36 -14.73 -10.96 -11.48
N TYR A 37 -15.40 -10.04 -10.80
CA TYR A 37 -14.73 -8.96 -10.07
C TYR A 37 -15.10 -8.84 -8.59
N ALA A 38 -16.17 -9.47 -8.11
CA ALA A 38 -16.63 -9.32 -6.72
C ALA A 38 -16.71 -10.67 -5.97
N PRO A 39 -15.62 -11.45 -5.85
CA PRO A 39 -15.64 -12.75 -5.15
C PRO A 39 -15.99 -12.63 -3.67
N HIS A 40 -15.73 -11.47 -3.05
CA HIS A 40 -16.11 -11.19 -1.67
C HIS A 40 -17.64 -11.15 -1.48
N LYS A 41 -18.42 -10.84 -2.52
CA LYS A 41 -19.89 -10.80 -2.48
C LYS A 41 -20.60 -12.12 -2.75
N VAL A 42 -19.84 -13.22 -2.91
CA VAL A 42 -20.38 -14.53 -3.31
C VAL A 42 -21.59 -14.97 -2.49
N ASP A 43 -21.57 -14.80 -1.17
CA ASP A 43 -22.65 -15.30 -0.31
C ASP A 43 -23.98 -14.57 -0.52
N SER A 44 -23.93 -13.26 -0.82
CA SER A 44 -25.14 -12.45 -1.01
C SER A 44 -25.67 -12.58 -2.43
N ILE A 45 -24.77 -12.56 -3.41
CA ILE A 45 -25.13 -12.64 -4.83
C ILE A 45 -25.61 -14.05 -5.19
N SER A 46 -25.00 -15.12 -4.67
CA SER A 46 -25.47 -16.49 -4.92
C SER A 46 -26.87 -16.72 -4.36
N ARG A 47 -27.20 -16.17 -3.18
CA ARG A 47 -28.57 -16.24 -2.63
C ARG A 47 -29.56 -15.47 -3.50
N LEU A 48 -29.21 -14.27 -3.92
CA LEU A 48 -30.04 -13.45 -4.81
C LEU A 48 -30.34 -14.18 -6.13
N ILE A 49 -29.35 -14.87 -6.69
CA ILE A 49 -29.51 -15.69 -7.90
C ILE A 49 -30.50 -16.85 -7.66
N VAL A 50 -30.36 -17.56 -6.53
CA VAL A 50 -31.24 -18.68 -6.19
C VAL A 50 -32.69 -18.21 -6.02
N ASP A 51 -32.92 -17.11 -5.30
CA ASP A 51 -34.26 -16.54 -5.10
C ASP A 51 -34.89 -16.11 -6.45
N LEU A 52 -34.13 -15.48 -7.33
CA LEU A 52 -34.61 -15.13 -8.68
C LEU A 52 -34.94 -16.37 -9.53
N CYS A 53 -34.17 -17.44 -9.42
CA CYS A 53 -34.43 -18.68 -10.15
C CYS A 53 -35.68 -19.41 -9.64
N HIS A 54 -35.96 -19.34 -8.32
CA HIS A 54 -37.20 -19.86 -7.75
C HIS A 54 -38.43 -19.11 -8.28
N ASP A 55 -38.33 -17.78 -8.39
CA ASP A 55 -39.44 -16.94 -8.84
C ASP A 55 -39.63 -16.91 -10.36
N ASN A 56 -38.56 -17.16 -11.13
CA ASN A 56 -38.58 -17.12 -12.59
C ASN A 56 -37.62 -18.14 -13.19
N SER A 57 -38.17 -19.27 -13.65
CA SER A 57 -37.41 -20.36 -14.29
C SER A 57 -36.63 -19.92 -15.53
N GLY A 58 -36.99 -18.79 -16.14
CA GLY A 58 -36.26 -18.20 -17.24
C GLY A 58 -34.81 -17.86 -16.87
N PHE A 59 -34.50 -17.49 -15.62
CA PHE A 59 -33.13 -17.19 -15.19
C PHE A 59 -32.22 -18.43 -15.14
N ILE A 60 -32.78 -19.63 -14.94
CA ILE A 60 -32.00 -20.85 -14.73
C ILE A 60 -31.05 -21.09 -15.91
N GLN A 61 -31.55 -20.97 -17.15
CA GLN A 61 -30.74 -21.25 -18.33
C GLN A 61 -29.61 -20.23 -18.51
N ASP A 62 -29.90 -18.93 -18.33
CA ASP A 62 -28.85 -17.90 -18.49
C ASP A 62 -27.77 -18.01 -17.43
N ILE A 63 -28.13 -18.37 -16.19
CA ILE A 63 -27.13 -18.64 -15.14
C ILE A 63 -26.31 -19.88 -15.49
N LYS A 64 -26.92 -20.97 -16.00
CA LYS A 64 -26.18 -22.13 -16.51
C LYS A 64 -25.26 -21.79 -17.68
N ASP A 65 -25.60 -20.78 -18.46
CA ASP A 65 -24.74 -20.33 -19.55
C ASP A 65 -23.60 -19.44 -19.03
N LEU A 66 -23.83 -18.66 -17.96
CA LEU A 66 -22.76 -17.98 -17.24
C LEU A 66 -21.74 -18.98 -16.66
N THR A 67 -22.19 -20.12 -16.13
CA THR A 67 -21.28 -21.15 -15.59
C THR A 67 -20.42 -21.85 -16.65
N LYS A 68 -20.60 -21.54 -17.94
CA LYS A 68 -19.77 -22.05 -19.04
C LYS A 68 -18.81 -21.00 -19.62
N LEU A 69 -18.72 -19.82 -19.00
CA LEU A 69 -17.85 -18.74 -19.47
C LEU A 69 -16.37 -19.09 -19.35
N THR A 70 -15.60 -18.69 -20.36
CA THR A 70 -14.14 -18.66 -20.30
C THR A 70 -13.68 -17.32 -19.73
N CYS A 71 -12.65 -17.35 -18.89
CA CYS A 71 -12.05 -16.15 -18.31
C CYS A 71 -10.68 -15.89 -18.92
N SER A 72 -10.29 -14.62 -18.98
CA SER A 72 -9.01 -14.19 -19.56
C SER A 72 -7.84 -14.19 -18.58
N SER A 73 -8.09 -14.34 -17.27
CA SER A 73 -7.04 -14.36 -16.24
C SER A 73 -7.33 -15.40 -15.17
N VAL A 74 -6.25 -15.92 -14.56
CA VAL A 74 -6.32 -16.90 -13.46
C VAL A 74 -7.15 -16.36 -12.30
N LYS A 75 -6.92 -15.11 -11.87
CA LYS A 75 -7.67 -14.48 -10.77
C LYS A 75 -9.16 -14.39 -11.06
N THR A 76 -9.51 -13.91 -12.26
CA THR A 76 -10.92 -13.84 -12.70
C THR A 76 -11.56 -15.23 -12.72
N TYR A 77 -10.80 -16.24 -13.14
CA TYR A 77 -11.27 -17.61 -13.18
C TYR A 77 -11.46 -18.19 -11.77
N VAL A 78 -10.55 -17.94 -10.82
CA VAL A 78 -10.72 -18.32 -9.41
C VAL A 78 -11.97 -17.66 -8.82
N SER A 79 -12.18 -16.36 -9.08
CA SER A 79 -13.41 -15.65 -8.66
C SER A 79 -14.66 -16.34 -9.19
N PHE A 80 -14.66 -16.69 -10.48
CA PHE A 80 -15.74 -17.42 -11.12
C PHE A 80 -16.00 -18.81 -10.49
N LEU A 81 -14.93 -19.58 -10.23
CA LEU A 81 -15.04 -20.90 -9.61
C LEU A 81 -15.60 -20.83 -8.17
N ILE A 82 -15.30 -19.76 -7.42
CA ILE A 82 -15.89 -19.50 -6.09
C ILE A 82 -17.41 -19.38 -6.18
N TYR A 83 -17.92 -18.64 -7.16
CA TYR A 83 -19.35 -18.49 -7.42
C TYR A 83 -20.01 -19.81 -7.85
N CYS A 84 -19.41 -20.49 -8.83
CA CYS A 84 -19.90 -21.80 -9.28
C CYS A 84 -20.00 -22.81 -8.13
N LYS A 85 -18.97 -22.87 -7.27
CA LYS A 85 -18.99 -23.74 -6.10
C LYS A 85 -20.11 -23.35 -5.13
N SER A 86 -20.27 -22.06 -4.84
CA SER A 86 -21.33 -21.55 -3.94
C SER A 86 -22.73 -21.88 -4.46
N LEU A 87 -22.93 -21.86 -5.78
CA LEU A 87 -24.19 -22.25 -6.44
C LEU A 87 -24.42 -23.77 -6.54
N ASN A 88 -23.60 -24.60 -5.89
CA ASN A 88 -23.71 -26.06 -5.87
C ASN A 88 -23.25 -26.77 -7.17
N CYS A 89 -22.51 -26.10 -8.05
CA CYS A 89 -21.89 -26.76 -9.19
C CYS A 89 -20.76 -27.71 -8.75
N LYS A 90 -20.49 -28.74 -9.56
CA LYS A 90 -19.41 -29.71 -9.30
C LYS A 90 -18.04 -29.10 -9.63
N VAL A 91 -17.40 -28.52 -8.62
CA VAL A 91 -16.02 -27.98 -8.65
C VAL A 91 -15.17 -28.67 -7.58
N SER A 92 -14.02 -29.24 -7.98
CA SER A 92 -13.14 -30.06 -7.13
C SER A 92 -12.14 -29.23 -6.30
N GLN A 93 -11.73 -28.07 -6.78
CA GLN A 93 -10.57 -27.34 -6.26
C GLN A 93 -10.89 -26.30 -5.18
N ILE A 94 -12.15 -25.87 -5.06
CA ILE A 94 -12.54 -24.75 -4.18
C ILE A 94 -13.44 -25.22 -3.05
N LYS A 95 -13.09 -24.80 -1.83
CA LYS A 95 -13.86 -25.04 -0.60
C LYS A 95 -14.61 -23.77 -0.20
N VAL A 96 -15.87 -23.67 -0.61
CA VAL A 96 -16.77 -22.55 -0.28
C VAL A 96 -18.11 -23.13 0.19
N LYS A 97 -18.78 -22.42 1.11
CA LYS A 97 -20.12 -22.81 1.59
C LYS A 97 -21.11 -22.78 0.42
N VAL A 98 -21.84 -23.88 0.27
CA VAL A 98 -22.85 -24.05 -0.78
C VAL A 98 -24.17 -23.45 -0.32
N VAL A 99 -24.85 -22.72 -1.20
CA VAL A 99 -26.25 -22.34 -1.03
C VAL A 99 -27.10 -23.56 -1.40
N GLU A 100 -27.92 -24.03 -0.46
CA GLU A 100 -28.81 -25.18 -0.69
C GLU A 100 -29.77 -24.87 -1.86
N ASN A 101 -29.51 -25.48 -3.01
CA ASN A 101 -30.34 -25.40 -4.19
C ASN A 101 -30.12 -26.64 -5.07
N ASP A 102 -31.16 -27.06 -5.78
CA ASP A 102 -31.10 -28.25 -6.65
C ASP A 102 -30.91 -27.90 -8.14
N PHE A 103 -30.99 -26.62 -8.52
CA PHE A 103 -31.01 -26.19 -9.93
C PHE A 103 -29.70 -26.43 -10.68
N PHE A 104 -28.56 -26.32 -9.98
CA PHE A 104 -27.23 -26.33 -10.58
C PHE A 104 -26.37 -27.55 -10.18
N LYS A 105 -26.92 -28.47 -9.38
CA LYS A 105 -26.20 -29.62 -8.80
C LYS A 105 -25.54 -30.54 -9.83
N ASP A 106 -26.12 -30.62 -11.03
CA ASP A 106 -25.60 -31.45 -12.12
C ASP A 106 -24.64 -30.73 -13.08
N GLU A 107 -24.47 -29.42 -12.93
CA GLU A 107 -23.55 -28.66 -13.76
C GLU A 107 -22.10 -28.97 -13.37
N LYS A 108 -21.34 -29.47 -14.34
CA LYS A 108 -19.91 -29.74 -14.20
C LYS A 108 -19.14 -28.61 -14.86
N ILE A 109 -18.25 -27.98 -14.10
CA ILE A 109 -17.36 -26.95 -14.61
C ILE A 109 -16.05 -27.60 -15.03
N GLU A 110 -15.70 -27.49 -16.30
CA GLU A 110 -14.37 -27.87 -16.78
C GLU A 110 -13.38 -26.76 -16.46
N ILE A 111 -12.32 -27.12 -15.75
CA ILE A 111 -11.32 -26.17 -15.26
C ILE A 111 -10.33 -25.92 -16.40
N VAL A 112 -10.51 -24.80 -17.09
CA VAL A 112 -9.55 -24.31 -18.08
C VAL A 112 -8.36 -23.75 -17.31
N ASN A 113 -7.14 -24.19 -17.65
CA ASN A 113 -5.88 -23.84 -16.98
C ASN A 113 -5.78 -24.35 -15.52
N GLU A 114 -6.19 -25.60 -15.27
CA GLU A 114 -6.09 -26.26 -13.96
C GLU A 114 -4.72 -26.10 -13.29
N VAL A 115 -3.63 -26.20 -14.04
CA VAL A 115 -2.26 -26.05 -13.51
C VAL A 115 -2.06 -24.65 -12.91
N GLU A 116 -2.38 -23.59 -13.66
CA GLU A 116 -2.16 -22.21 -13.22
C GLU A 116 -3.06 -21.83 -12.03
N VAL A 117 -4.29 -22.33 -12.00
CA VAL A 117 -5.23 -22.13 -10.87
C VAL A 117 -4.70 -22.80 -9.61
N ASN A 118 -4.25 -24.05 -9.73
CA ASN A 118 -3.71 -24.80 -8.60
C ASN A 118 -2.41 -24.17 -8.08
N GLU A 119 -1.51 -23.74 -8.98
CA GLU A 119 -0.28 -23.03 -8.60
C GLU A 119 -0.61 -21.73 -7.84
N PHE A 120 -1.55 -20.92 -8.34
CA PHE A 120 -1.94 -19.69 -7.68
C PHE A 120 -2.55 -19.93 -6.29
N LEU A 121 -3.47 -20.88 -6.14
CA LEU A 121 -4.07 -21.20 -4.84
C LEU A 121 -3.04 -21.78 -3.86
N ASN A 122 -2.13 -22.62 -4.35
CA ASN A 122 -1.05 -23.17 -3.56
C ASN A 122 -0.06 -22.10 -3.09
N ASP A 123 0.24 -21.09 -3.91
CA ASP A 123 1.07 -19.95 -3.50
C ASP A 123 0.43 -19.15 -2.35
N LEU A 124 -0.89 -18.97 -2.38
CA LEU A 124 -1.64 -18.34 -1.28
C LEU A 124 -1.59 -19.21 -0.01
N GLU A 125 -1.79 -20.52 -0.15
CA GLU A 125 -1.73 -21.48 0.96
C GLU A 125 -0.33 -21.49 1.61
N ILE A 126 0.73 -21.62 0.81
CA ILE A 126 2.12 -21.57 1.27
C ILE A 126 2.40 -20.26 2.00
N PHE A 127 1.91 -19.14 1.49
CA PHE A 127 2.07 -17.85 2.15
C PHE A 127 1.41 -17.85 3.54
N ILE A 128 0.15 -18.28 3.64
CA ILE A 128 -0.58 -18.35 4.92
C ILE A 128 0.14 -19.27 5.91
N ASP A 129 0.61 -20.42 5.46
CA ASP A 129 1.32 -21.37 6.31
C ASP A 129 2.66 -20.84 6.79
N ASN A 130 3.42 -20.17 5.92
CA ASN A 130 4.63 -19.45 6.33
C ASN A 130 4.31 -18.39 7.39
N ILE A 131 3.22 -17.64 7.24
CA ILE A 131 2.79 -16.68 8.26
C ILE A 131 2.48 -17.41 9.58
N ARG A 132 1.67 -18.48 9.56
CA ARG A 132 1.32 -19.28 10.76
C ARG A 132 2.52 -19.90 11.47
N MET A 133 3.59 -20.25 10.76
CA MET A 133 4.80 -20.81 11.35
C MET A 133 5.65 -19.76 12.08
N ASN A 134 5.55 -18.49 11.68
CA ASN A 134 6.34 -17.39 12.22
C ASN A 134 5.61 -16.57 13.30
N LEU A 135 4.40 -16.98 13.69
CA LEU A 135 3.58 -16.29 14.68
C LEU A 135 3.42 -17.09 15.97
N ASP A 136 3.32 -16.36 17.08
CA ASP A 136 3.07 -16.95 18.40
C ASP A 136 1.67 -17.59 18.52
N GLY A 137 1.54 -18.52 19.47
CA GLY A 137 0.37 -19.41 19.64
C GLY A 137 -0.99 -18.70 19.77
N ASP A 138 -1.05 -17.55 20.44
CA ASP A 138 -2.28 -16.76 20.61
C ASP A 138 -2.80 -16.13 19.31
N ILE A 139 -1.93 -15.99 18.31
CA ILE A 139 -2.26 -15.40 17.02
C ILE A 139 -2.65 -16.50 16.03
N LYS A 140 -2.00 -17.65 16.13
CA LYS A 140 -2.29 -18.83 15.32
C LYS A 140 -3.75 -19.29 15.50
N SER A 141 -4.32 -19.13 16.69
CA SER A 141 -5.74 -19.42 16.97
C SER A 141 -6.70 -18.48 16.22
N ASN A 142 -6.33 -17.21 16.00
CA ASN A 142 -7.13 -16.25 15.24
C ASN A 142 -7.15 -16.56 13.73
N LEU A 143 -6.22 -17.39 13.23
CA LEU A 143 -6.11 -17.79 11.83
C LEU A 143 -6.70 -19.17 11.52
N VAL A 144 -7.39 -19.81 12.45
CA VAL A 144 -7.88 -21.18 12.27
C VAL A 144 -8.80 -21.31 11.06
N ASN A 145 -9.60 -20.27 10.77
CA ASN A 145 -10.52 -20.26 9.63
C ASN A 145 -10.01 -19.44 8.43
N PHE A 146 -8.82 -18.84 8.54
CA PHE A 146 -8.25 -18.05 7.46
C PHE A 146 -7.59 -18.97 6.43
N ASN A 147 -8.02 -18.92 5.18
CA ASN A 147 -7.55 -19.82 4.13
C ASN A 147 -7.25 -19.05 2.84
N GLU A 148 -6.80 -19.76 1.81
CA GLU A 148 -6.44 -19.21 0.50
C GLU A 148 -7.59 -18.43 -0.14
N ILE A 149 -8.84 -18.85 0.08
CA ILE A 149 -10.03 -18.17 -0.43
C ILE A 149 -10.30 -16.87 0.33
N SER A 150 -10.15 -16.85 1.66
CA SER A 150 -10.26 -15.64 2.46
C SER A 150 -9.20 -14.60 2.05
N LEU A 151 -7.95 -15.04 1.89
CA LEU A 151 -6.87 -14.18 1.43
C LEU A 151 -7.13 -13.65 0.01
N PHE A 152 -7.62 -14.50 -0.90
CA PHE A 152 -7.98 -14.10 -2.26
C PHE A 152 -9.09 -13.04 -2.29
N LYS A 153 -10.11 -13.16 -1.42
CA LYS A 153 -11.18 -12.16 -1.30
C LYS A 153 -10.63 -10.82 -0.81
N ILE A 154 -9.76 -10.80 0.19
CA ILE A 154 -9.10 -9.57 0.67
C ILE A 154 -8.27 -8.91 -0.44
N ILE A 155 -7.45 -9.69 -1.15
CA ILE A 155 -6.66 -9.22 -2.31
C ILE A 155 -7.59 -8.57 -3.34
N SER A 156 -8.69 -9.24 -3.68
CA SER A 156 -9.64 -8.75 -4.67
C SER A 156 -10.33 -7.46 -4.21
N ILE A 157 -10.66 -7.31 -2.92
CA ILE A 157 -11.20 -6.05 -2.40
C ILE A 157 -10.17 -4.93 -2.57
N ILE A 158 -8.92 -5.14 -2.12
CA ILE A 158 -7.88 -4.10 -2.20
C ILE A 158 -7.59 -3.69 -3.66
N GLU A 159 -7.56 -4.65 -4.59
CA GLU A 159 -7.33 -4.39 -6.01
C GLU A 159 -8.47 -3.58 -6.65
N ASN A 160 -9.72 -3.89 -6.30
CA ASN A 160 -10.89 -3.21 -6.88
C ASN A 160 -11.12 -1.81 -6.29
N TYR A 161 -10.82 -1.60 -5.01
CA TYR A 161 -11.06 -0.32 -4.31
C TYR A 161 -9.78 0.51 -4.13
N GLN A 162 -8.77 0.31 -4.99
CA GLN A 162 -7.50 1.04 -4.91
C GLN A 162 -7.63 2.57 -5.06
N PHE A 163 -8.74 3.05 -5.63
CA PHE A 163 -9.03 4.47 -5.83
C PHE A 163 -9.71 5.14 -4.63
N ASP A 164 -10.32 4.37 -3.72
CA ASP A 164 -10.99 4.88 -2.51
C ASP A 164 -10.60 4.02 -1.29
N ILE A 165 -9.69 4.57 -0.49
CA ILE A 165 -9.17 3.90 0.69
C ILE A 165 -10.23 3.71 1.79
N TYR A 166 -11.22 4.60 1.88
CA TYR A 166 -12.23 4.52 2.93
C TYR A 166 -13.26 3.46 2.59
N GLU A 167 -13.72 3.42 1.33
CA GLU A 167 -14.62 2.37 0.85
C GLU A 167 -13.94 0.99 0.94
N CYS A 168 -12.67 0.89 0.57
CA CYS A 168 -11.87 -0.33 0.73
C CYS A 168 -11.88 -0.83 2.19
N LEU A 169 -11.57 0.05 3.15
CA LEU A 169 -11.52 -0.32 4.57
C LEU A 169 -12.89 -0.65 5.15
N ASP A 170 -13.95 0.06 4.74
CA ASP A 170 -15.31 -0.24 5.16
C ASP A 170 -15.74 -1.65 4.72
N VAL A 171 -15.43 -2.03 3.47
CA VAL A 171 -15.70 -3.39 2.97
C VAL A 171 -14.85 -4.43 3.70
N LEU A 172 -13.57 -4.16 3.91
CA LEU A 172 -12.66 -5.08 4.59
C LEU A 172 -13.07 -5.33 6.04
N HIS A 173 -13.33 -4.28 6.83
CA HIS A 173 -13.68 -4.41 8.25
C HIS A 173 -15.06 -5.00 8.50
N LYS A 174 -15.96 -4.97 7.52
CA LYS A 174 -17.26 -5.66 7.60
C LYS A 174 -17.13 -7.19 7.53
N GLU A 175 -16.12 -7.69 6.83
CA GLU A 175 -16.00 -9.12 6.51
C GLU A 175 -14.80 -9.80 7.18
N TYR A 176 -13.77 -9.04 7.56
CA TYR A 176 -12.49 -9.58 8.04
C TYR A 176 -12.00 -8.84 9.28
N SER A 177 -11.28 -9.58 10.14
CA SER A 177 -10.57 -8.99 11.28
C SER A 177 -9.39 -8.13 10.81
N THR A 178 -8.96 -7.15 11.64
CA THR A 178 -7.75 -6.36 11.37
C THR A 178 -6.53 -7.23 11.10
N TYR A 179 -6.46 -8.37 11.78
CA TYR A 179 -5.37 -9.33 11.64
C TYR A 179 -5.30 -9.93 10.22
N GLU A 180 -6.42 -10.41 9.70
CA GLU A 180 -6.54 -10.95 8.35
C GLU A 180 -6.28 -9.87 7.30
N ILE A 181 -6.79 -8.66 7.53
CA ILE A 181 -6.55 -7.49 6.67
C ILE A 181 -5.05 -7.22 6.56
N PHE A 182 -4.32 -7.22 7.67
CA PHE A 182 -2.87 -7.00 7.68
C PHE A 182 -2.08 -8.07 6.94
N ILE A 183 -2.53 -9.32 6.97
CA ILE A 183 -1.92 -10.40 6.19
C ILE A 183 -2.18 -10.19 4.70
N GLY A 184 -3.40 -9.79 4.32
CA GLY A 184 -3.71 -9.45 2.93
C GLY A 184 -2.87 -8.30 2.39
N ILE A 185 -2.69 -7.24 3.19
CA ILE A 185 -1.79 -6.13 2.82
C ILE A 185 -0.34 -6.62 2.70
N LEU A 186 0.13 -7.46 3.63
CA LEU A 186 1.49 -8.01 3.60
C LEU A 186 1.74 -8.85 2.34
N PHE A 187 0.77 -9.68 1.96
CA PHE A 187 0.84 -10.45 0.71
C PHE A 187 1.02 -9.54 -0.49
N LEU A 188 0.23 -8.46 -0.59
CA LEU A 188 0.27 -7.53 -1.71
C LEU A 188 1.59 -6.75 -1.77
N ILE A 189 2.13 -6.33 -0.63
CA ILE A 189 3.45 -5.67 -0.59
C ILE A 189 4.55 -6.62 -1.11
N ASN A 190 4.40 -7.91 -0.85
CA ASN A 190 5.41 -8.89 -1.24
C ASN A 190 5.32 -9.34 -2.70
N ASN A 191 4.11 -9.37 -3.27
CA ASN A 191 3.81 -10.09 -4.51
C ASN A 191 3.05 -9.26 -5.57
N SER A 192 2.72 -7.99 -5.31
CA SER A 192 1.93 -7.16 -6.22
C SER A 192 2.68 -5.91 -6.69
N SER A 193 2.24 -5.36 -7.82
CA SER A 193 2.69 -4.08 -8.37
C SER A 193 1.90 -2.87 -7.83
N ILE A 194 0.95 -3.10 -6.92
CA ILE A 194 0.19 -2.02 -6.27
C ILE A 194 1.16 -1.05 -5.58
N ASN A 195 0.83 0.24 -5.64
CA ASN A 195 1.63 1.28 -5.03
C ASN A 195 1.83 1.03 -3.52
N SER A 196 3.10 0.86 -3.11
CA SER A 196 3.45 0.60 -1.71
C SER A 196 2.98 1.69 -0.75
N PHE A 197 2.90 2.97 -1.16
CA PHE A 197 2.34 4.03 -0.32
C PHE A 197 0.85 3.87 -0.05
N TYR A 198 0.09 3.34 -1.01
CA TYR A 198 -1.33 3.04 -0.80
C TYR A 198 -1.48 1.91 0.23
N LEU A 199 -0.68 0.85 0.11
CA LEU A 199 -0.69 -0.29 1.05
C LEU A 199 -0.22 0.12 2.47
N ILE A 200 0.79 0.98 2.59
CA ILE A 200 1.19 1.58 3.89
C ILE A 200 0.05 2.42 4.47
N ASN A 201 -0.66 3.19 3.66
CA ASN A 201 -1.81 4.00 4.12
C ASN A 201 -2.96 3.11 4.62
N LEU A 202 -3.20 1.96 3.98
CA LEU A 202 -4.15 0.96 4.47
C LEU A 202 -3.77 0.42 5.85
N TYR A 203 -2.49 0.10 6.09
CA TYR A 203 -2.02 -0.25 7.43
C TYR A 203 -2.36 0.86 8.43
N LEU A 204 -1.90 2.09 8.17
CA LEU A 204 -2.05 3.22 9.10
C LEU A 204 -3.50 3.48 9.48
N ARG A 205 -4.42 3.44 8.51
CA ARG A 205 -5.85 3.71 8.73
C ARG A 205 -6.60 2.57 9.40
N SER A 206 -6.11 1.34 9.25
CA SER A 206 -6.65 0.18 9.97
C SER A 206 -6.21 0.17 11.44
N ILE A 207 -5.20 0.97 11.83
CA ILE A 207 -4.76 1.12 13.22
C ILE A 207 -5.56 2.26 13.87
N TYR A 208 -6.73 1.95 14.41
CA TYR A 208 -7.60 2.94 15.06
C TYR A 208 -7.74 2.75 16.58
N ASN A 209 -7.17 1.68 17.14
CA ASN A 209 -7.12 1.45 18.58
C ASN A 209 -5.80 0.74 18.99
N GLU A 210 -5.57 0.64 20.31
CA GLU A 210 -4.40 -0.03 20.93
C GLU A 210 -4.29 -1.54 20.57
N GLU A 211 -5.42 -2.22 20.35
CA GLU A 211 -5.40 -3.63 19.98
C GLU A 211 -4.79 -3.83 18.57
N ASN A 212 -5.15 -2.95 17.63
CA ASN A 212 -4.68 -2.99 16.26
C ASN A 212 -3.18 -2.65 16.16
N SER A 213 -2.65 -1.74 16.99
CA SER A 213 -1.20 -1.47 17.05
C SER A 213 -0.42 -2.68 17.58
N LYS A 214 -0.93 -3.36 18.63
CA LYS A 214 -0.35 -4.62 19.13
C LYS A 214 -0.33 -5.72 18.07
N ILE A 215 -1.42 -5.85 17.32
CA ILE A 215 -1.50 -6.76 16.17
C ILE A 215 -0.43 -6.42 15.13
N LEU A 216 -0.25 -5.14 14.80
CA LEU A 216 0.76 -4.72 13.83
C LEU A 216 2.19 -5.05 14.30
N LEU A 217 2.52 -4.77 15.56
CA LEU A 217 3.83 -5.07 16.13
C LEU A 217 4.18 -6.56 16.06
N LYS A 218 3.17 -7.44 16.15
CA LYS A 218 3.33 -8.89 15.96
C LYS A 218 3.61 -9.30 14.50
N ILE A 219 3.26 -8.46 13.53
CA ILE A 219 3.48 -8.70 12.10
C ILE A 219 4.82 -8.11 11.61
N PHE A 220 5.39 -7.14 12.34
CA PHE A 220 6.67 -6.54 11.98
C PHE A 220 7.84 -7.52 11.74
N PRO A 221 7.99 -8.63 12.49
CA PRO A 221 9.05 -9.60 12.26
C PRO A 221 9.01 -10.27 10.88
N ILE A 222 7.81 -10.45 10.31
CA ILE A 222 7.59 -11.11 9.00
C ILE A 222 7.48 -10.12 7.83
N MET A 223 7.52 -8.82 8.12
CA MET A 223 7.48 -7.76 7.12
C MET A 223 8.86 -7.53 6.50
N LYS A 224 8.92 -7.28 5.19
CA LYS A 224 10.16 -6.83 4.54
C LYS A 224 10.69 -5.57 5.22
N LYS A 225 12.00 -5.54 5.49
CA LYS A 225 12.66 -4.46 6.25
C LYS A 225 12.38 -3.08 5.66
N ASP A 226 12.46 -2.92 4.34
CA ASP A 226 12.22 -1.64 3.66
C ASP A 226 10.81 -1.09 3.90
N THR A 227 9.80 -1.96 3.86
CA THR A 227 8.40 -1.62 4.10
C THR A 227 8.19 -1.27 5.57
N ARG A 228 8.73 -2.11 6.46
CA ARG A 228 8.66 -1.92 7.92
C ARG A 228 9.27 -0.59 8.32
N ASP A 229 10.46 -0.28 7.83
CA ASP A 229 11.20 0.94 8.16
C ASP A 229 10.43 2.20 7.71
N ARG A 230 9.81 2.17 6.51
CA ARG A 230 8.90 3.23 6.06
C ARG A 230 7.67 3.35 6.94
N LEU A 231 7.03 2.23 7.27
CA LEU A 231 5.84 2.21 8.11
C LEU A 231 6.13 2.76 9.51
N ILE A 232 7.30 2.50 10.10
CA ILE A 232 7.75 3.09 11.37
C ILE A 232 7.80 4.63 11.27
N ALA A 233 8.35 5.19 10.20
CA ALA A 233 8.35 6.65 9.99
C ALA A 233 6.92 7.22 9.97
N PHE A 234 6.03 6.57 9.24
CA PHE A 234 4.65 7.05 9.15
C PHE A 234 3.86 6.86 10.44
N ILE A 235 4.09 5.77 11.19
CA ILE A 235 3.52 5.58 12.53
C ILE A 235 3.95 6.71 13.45
N TYR A 236 5.24 7.07 13.43
CA TYR A 236 5.73 8.17 14.24
C TYR A 236 5.00 9.47 13.90
N GLU A 237 4.93 9.88 12.63
CA GLU A 237 4.28 11.14 12.26
C GLU A 237 2.77 11.13 12.50
N TRP A 238 2.11 9.98 12.36
CA TRP A 238 0.64 9.88 12.49
C TRP A 238 0.17 9.72 13.94
N PHE A 239 0.86 8.91 14.74
CA PHE A 239 0.42 8.53 16.09
C PHE A 239 1.27 9.13 17.21
N ILE A 240 2.59 9.18 17.05
CA ILE A 240 3.50 9.53 18.17
C ILE A 240 3.80 11.04 18.20
N ASN A 241 4.06 11.66 17.05
CA ASN A 241 4.34 13.09 16.90
C ASN A 241 3.06 13.96 16.98
N ARG A 242 2.05 13.51 17.73
CA ARG A 242 0.74 14.15 17.91
C ARG A 242 0.77 15.51 18.63
N ARG A 243 1.93 16.19 18.70
CA ARG A 243 2.04 17.59 19.14
C ARG A 243 1.12 18.55 18.35
N LYS A 244 0.54 18.11 17.22
CA LYS A 244 -0.49 18.84 16.44
C LYS A 244 -1.96 18.50 16.75
N PHE A 245 -2.28 17.46 17.52
CA PHE A 245 -3.67 17.00 17.76
C PHE A 245 -4.02 16.86 19.25
N LYS A 246 -3.62 17.83 20.08
CA LYS A 246 -3.85 17.87 21.53
C LYS A 246 -5.32 17.90 22.00
N ASN A 247 -6.29 17.83 21.09
CA ASN A 247 -7.71 18.03 21.40
C ASN A 247 -8.59 16.79 21.25
N LEU A 248 -8.03 15.60 20.99
CA LEU A 248 -8.81 14.37 20.93
C LEU A 248 -8.75 13.68 22.29
N GLN A 249 -9.82 13.84 23.08
CA GLN A 249 -10.11 13.01 24.25
C GLN A 249 -10.62 11.65 23.76
N GLU A 250 -9.74 10.86 23.16
CA GLU A 250 -10.06 9.50 22.74
C GLU A 250 -9.33 8.53 23.69
N GLU A 251 -10.09 7.65 24.34
CA GLU A 251 -9.53 6.50 25.04
C GLU A 251 -9.03 5.48 23.99
N ASN A 252 -7.92 4.79 24.28
CA ASN A 252 -7.30 3.75 23.43
C ASN A 252 -6.59 4.25 22.16
N ILE A 253 -5.82 5.33 22.26
CA ILE A 253 -5.04 5.83 21.12
C ILE A 253 -3.90 4.83 20.78
N PRO A 254 -3.75 4.43 19.51
CA PRO A 254 -2.65 3.55 19.12
C PRO A 254 -1.28 4.18 19.39
N PHE A 255 -0.32 3.38 19.88
CA PHE A 255 1.04 3.85 20.17
C PHE A 255 1.11 5.03 21.17
N GLU A 256 0.16 5.10 22.10
CA GLU A 256 0.17 6.10 23.17
C GLU A 256 1.02 5.65 24.36
N THR A 257 1.08 4.34 24.61
CA THR A 257 1.77 3.80 25.78
C THR A 257 3.29 3.76 25.58
N PRO A 258 4.10 4.04 26.63
CA PRO A 258 5.55 3.86 26.57
C PRO A 258 5.96 2.44 26.15
N GLU A 259 5.18 1.43 26.52
CA GLU A 259 5.41 0.03 26.19
C GLU A 259 5.30 -0.23 24.68
N GLU A 260 4.23 0.24 24.02
CA GLU A 260 4.07 0.10 22.57
C GLU A 260 5.19 0.83 21.80
N ILE A 261 5.57 2.02 22.26
CA ILE A 261 6.67 2.79 21.66
C ILE A 261 7.99 2.04 21.83
N LEU A 262 8.22 1.43 23.00
CA LEU A 262 9.42 0.64 23.25
C LEU A 262 9.47 -0.61 22.35
N GLU A 263 8.36 -1.32 22.19
CA GLU A 263 8.26 -2.46 21.25
C GLU A 263 8.53 -2.03 19.81
N LEU A 264 7.96 -0.89 19.38
CA LEU A 264 8.21 -0.32 18.05
C LEU A 264 9.70 -0.03 17.83
N LYS A 265 10.36 0.55 18.85
CA LYS A 265 11.79 0.90 18.80
C LYS A 265 12.71 -0.31 18.68
N LYS A 266 12.31 -1.52 19.10
CA LYS A 266 13.13 -2.73 18.95
C LYS A 266 13.45 -3.06 17.48
N PHE A 267 12.64 -2.55 16.55
CA PHE A 267 12.84 -2.75 15.12
C PHE A 267 13.71 -1.68 14.46
N ILE A 268 14.21 -0.70 15.23
CA ILE A 268 15.02 0.40 14.71
C ILE A 268 16.51 0.07 14.87
N ASP A 269 17.17 -0.17 13.75
CA ASP A 269 18.63 -0.25 13.66
C ASP A 269 19.22 0.94 12.88
N LYS A 270 20.54 0.93 12.69
CA LYS A 270 21.24 2.03 12.00
C LYS A 270 20.72 2.26 10.58
N ASP A 271 20.36 1.20 9.85
CA ASP A 271 19.84 1.35 8.49
C ASP A 271 18.40 1.86 8.53
N THR A 272 17.60 1.40 9.50
CA THR A 272 16.25 1.94 9.73
C THR A 272 16.33 3.45 9.95
N VAL A 273 17.28 3.93 10.76
CA VAL A 273 17.49 5.38 10.97
C VAL A 273 17.74 6.13 9.67
N GLU A 274 18.55 5.59 8.75
CA GLU A 274 18.78 6.19 7.44
C GLU A 274 17.52 6.26 6.58
N GLU A 275 16.62 5.27 6.67
CA GLU A 275 15.32 5.32 6.02
C GLU A 275 14.41 6.37 6.69
N LEU A 276 14.35 6.40 8.02
CA LEU A 276 13.56 7.36 8.79
C LEU A 276 13.94 8.81 8.45
N ARG A 277 15.23 9.10 8.24
CA ARG A 277 15.74 10.43 7.84
C ARG A 277 15.17 10.95 6.53
N LYS A 278 14.63 10.08 5.68
CA LYS A 278 14.00 10.49 4.41
C LYS A 278 12.61 11.08 4.61
N PHE A 279 11.94 10.71 5.70
CA PHE A 279 10.54 11.06 5.97
C PHE A 279 10.37 11.96 7.20
N LEU A 280 11.26 11.83 8.19
CA LEU A 280 11.20 12.55 9.46
C LEU A 280 12.12 13.77 9.47
N SER A 281 11.67 14.83 10.15
CA SER A 281 12.52 16.00 10.42
C SER A 281 13.62 15.69 11.42
N LEU A 282 14.69 16.49 11.46
CA LEU A 282 15.75 16.34 12.47
C LEU A 282 15.17 16.42 13.89
N GLN A 283 14.25 17.36 14.13
CA GLN A 283 13.58 17.50 15.43
C GLN A 283 12.73 16.26 15.77
N SER A 284 12.03 15.70 14.78
CA SER A 284 11.28 14.44 14.92
C SER A 284 12.20 13.29 15.36
N LEU A 285 13.35 13.15 14.69
CA LEU A 285 14.34 12.11 15.00
C LEU A 285 14.96 12.29 16.39
N GLU A 286 15.31 13.53 16.77
CA GLU A 286 15.85 13.84 18.10
C GLU A 286 14.87 13.52 19.23
N LEU A 287 13.57 13.71 18.99
CA LEU A 287 12.53 13.35 19.95
C LEU A 287 12.24 11.85 19.98
N PHE A 288 12.22 11.22 18.81
CA PHE A 288 11.84 9.81 18.70
C PHE A 288 12.96 8.88 19.10
N ILE A 289 14.16 9.11 18.59
CA ILE A 289 15.32 8.22 18.69
C ILE A 289 16.60 9.01 19.03
N PRO A 290 16.64 9.73 20.18
CA PRO A 290 17.82 10.48 20.63
C PRO A 290 19.08 9.59 20.75
N GLU A 291 18.93 8.31 21.04
CA GLU A 291 20.01 7.33 21.15
C GLU A 291 20.81 7.15 19.84
N PHE A 292 20.25 7.50 18.69
CA PHE A 292 20.90 7.40 17.38
C PHE A 292 21.42 8.74 16.85
N LYS A 293 21.53 9.78 17.69
CA LYS A 293 21.89 11.14 17.28
C LYS A 293 23.13 11.24 16.40
N SER A 294 24.17 10.47 16.72
CA SER A 294 25.43 10.46 15.95
C SER A 294 25.28 10.02 14.49
N ILE A 295 24.18 9.36 14.12
CA ILE A 295 23.90 8.89 12.76
C ILE A 295 23.27 10.00 11.91
N TYR A 296 22.34 10.77 12.51
CA TYR A 296 21.55 11.75 11.78
C TYR A 296 21.93 13.22 12.01
N GLU A 297 22.78 13.51 12.99
CA GLU A 297 23.28 14.86 13.23
C GLU A 297 24.08 15.35 12.01
N VAL A 298 23.51 16.32 11.30
CA VAL A 298 24.18 16.96 10.18
C VAL A 298 24.74 18.29 10.66
N GLY A 299 26.05 18.45 10.53
CA GLY A 299 26.71 19.72 10.85
C GLY A 299 25.99 20.92 10.21
N SER A 300 25.92 22.03 10.94
CA SER A 300 25.38 23.28 10.42
C SER A 300 26.32 23.84 9.37
N ILE A 301 25.78 24.16 8.19
CA ILE A 301 26.51 24.90 7.17
C ILE A 301 26.32 26.39 7.50
N ASN A 302 27.40 27.08 7.81
CA ASN A 302 27.37 28.51 8.07
C ASN A 302 27.10 29.24 6.74
N SER A 303 25.87 29.73 6.56
CA SER A 303 25.50 30.50 5.38
C SER A 303 26.13 31.88 5.41
N ILE A 304 26.41 32.42 4.22
CA ILE A 304 26.82 33.82 4.05
C ILE A 304 25.63 34.66 3.59
N LYS A 305 25.69 35.98 3.79
CA LYS A 305 24.65 36.88 3.28
C LYS A 305 24.93 37.24 1.82
N LYS A 306 23.89 37.73 1.13
CA LYS A 306 23.98 38.10 -0.29
C LYS A 306 25.00 39.22 -0.52
N GLU A 307 25.11 40.14 0.44
CA GLU A 307 26.01 41.29 0.38
C GLU A 307 27.48 40.87 0.50
N ASP A 308 27.75 39.67 1.04
CA ASP A 308 29.10 39.13 1.24
C ASP A 308 29.62 38.39 -0.01
N LEU A 309 28.77 38.20 -1.02
CA LEU A 309 29.14 37.55 -2.28
C LEU A 309 29.93 38.53 -3.16
N ASP A 310 31.21 38.24 -3.39
CA ASP A 310 32.09 39.04 -4.24
C ASP A 310 32.41 38.30 -5.55
N PHE A 311 31.99 38.87 -6.67
CA PHE A 311 32.20 38.34 -8.02
C PHE A 311 33.64 38.50 -8.52
N ASN A 312 34.46 39.31 -7.85
CA ASN A 312 35.85 39.54 -8.22
C ASN A 312 36.82 38.54 -7.57
N LYS A 313 36.32 37.67 -6.70
CA LYS A 313 37.11 36.57 -6.11
C LYS A 313 37.59 35.61 -7.18
N ASN A 314 38.63 34.84 -6.85
CA ASN A 314 39.01 33.71 -7.69
C ASN A 314 37.81 32.73 -7.78
N LYS A 315 37.74 31.95 -8.87
CA LYS A 315 36.59 31.09 -9.15
C LYS A 315 36.31 30.07 -8.03
N LYS A 316 37.35 29.55 -7.37
CA LYS A 316 37.21 28.57 -6.28
C LYS A 316 36.48 29.18 -5.08
N ASP A 317 36.91 30.37 -4.66
CA ASP A 317 36.31 31.09 -3.55
C ASP A 317 34.90 31.56 -3.89
N PHE A 318 34.67 32.05 -5.11
CA PHE A 318 33.33 32.39 -5.59
C PHE A 318 32.37 31.18 -5.54
N TYR A 319 32.78 30.00 -5.99
CA TYR A 319 31.94 28.79 -5.92
C TYR A 319 31.66 28.34 -4.48
N ARG A 320 32.65 28.47 -3.60
CA ARG A 320 32.48 28.19 -2.16
C ARG A 320 31.44 29.13 -1.56
N ASP A 321 31.58 30.43 -1.79
CA ASP A 321 30.66 31.46 -1.30
C ASP A 321 29.26 31.28 -1.90
N PHE A 322 29.15 31.00 -3.20
CA PHE A 322 27.88 30.71 -3.85
C PHE A 322 27.17 29.51 -3.20
N CYS A 323 27.90 28.43 -2.89
CA CYS A 323 27.33 27.28 -2.20
C CYS A 323 26.84 27.63 -0.79
N LEU A 324 27.59 28.43 -0.04
CA LEU A 324 27.20 28.89 1.30
C LEU A 324 26.00 29.86 1.25
N LEU A 325 25.89 30.66 0.20
CA LEU A 325 24.75 31.56 -0.05
C LEU A 325 23.48 30.78 -0.42
N GLY A 326 23.62 29.69 -1.20
CA GLY A 326 22.53 28.82 -1.63
C GLY A 326 21.94 27.92 -0.52
N SER A 327 22.60 27.85 0.65
CA SER A 327 22.09 27.22 1.86
C SER A 327 20.90 28.02 2.44
N PRO A 328 19.83 27.41 2.99
CA PRO A 328 19.76 26.02 3.46
C PRO A 328 18.83 25.09 2.66
N SER A 329 18.19 25.54 1.58
CA SER A 329 17.16 24.74 0.89
C SER A 329 17.39 24.63 -0.62
N VAL A 330 16.89 23.55 -1.22
CA VAL A 330 16.99 23.31 -2.67
C VAL A 330 16.41 24.49 -3.44
N SER A 331 15.25 25.00 -3.05
CA SER A 331 14.60 26.13 -3.73
C SER A 331 15.45 27.40 -3.65
N HIS A 332 16.08 27.66 -2.51
CA HIS A 332 16.95 28.82 -2.31
C HIS A 332 18.18 28.75 -3.19
N PHE A 333 18.84 27.58 -3.21
CA PHE A 333 20.00 27.32 -4.06
C PHE A 333 19.68 27.55 -5.54
N LEU A 334 18.58 26.97 -6.02
CA LEU A 334 18.15 27.10 -7.42
C LEU A 334 17.74 28.52 -7.78
N SER A 335 17.16 29.27 -6.83
CA SER A 335 16.81 30.67 -7.05
C SER A 335 18.06 31.52 -7.26
N TYR A 336 19.10 31.32 -6.44
CA TYR A 336 20.37 32.01 -6.66
C TYR A 336 21.10 31.55 -7.92
N LEU A 337 21.00 30.27 -8.28
CA LEU A 337 21.54 29.77 -9.54
C LEU A 337 20.90 30.47 -10.74
N GLU A 338 19.59 30.72 -10.71
CA GLU A 338 18.90 31.46 -11.76
C GLU A 338 19.28 32.96 -11.76
N ILE A 339 19.35 33.60 -10.58
CA ILE A 339 19.73 35.01 -10.43
C ILE A 339 21.16 35.25 -10.97
N TYR A 340 22.09 34.34 -10.67
CA TYR A 340 23.52 34.46 -11.01
C TYR A 340 23.94 33.54 -12.16
N LYS A 341 23.00 33.19 -13.04
CA LYS A 341 23.25 32.21 -14.11
C LYS A 341 24.35 32.61 -15.09
N ASN A 342 24.59 33.91 -15.29
CA ASN A 342 25.61 34.38 -16.22
C ASN A 342 27.02 34.22 -15.63
N GLU A 343 27.12 34.36 -14.32
CA GLU A 343 28.31 34.30 -13.49
C GLU A 343 28.66 32.84 -13.17
N MET A 344 27.64 31.98 -13.15
CA MET A 344 27.68 30.52 -13.04
C MET A 344 27.82 29.81 -14.40
N LYS A 345 28.19 30.53 -15.48
CA LYS A 345 28.65 29.88 -16.71
C LYS A 345 30.02 29.27 -16.48
N MET A 346 30.09 27.95 -16.60
CA MET A 346 31.28 27.15 -16.28
C MET A 346 31.74 26.34 -17.48
N ASP A 347 33.03 26.39 -17.79
CA ASP A 347 33.68 25.38 -18.64
C ASP A 347 33.83 24.02 -17.91
N GLU A 348 34.31 22.98 -18.58
CA GLU A 348 34.40 21.64 -17.98
C GLU A 348 35.31 21.57 -16.75
N GLU A 349 36.44 22.28 -16.74
CA GLU A 349 37.35 22.31 -15.58
C GLU A 349 36.71 23.04 -14.40
N GLN A 350 36.02 24.14 -14.68
CA GLN A 350 35.25 24.89 -13.69
C GLN A 350 34.09 24.07 -13.11
N GLN A 351 33.41 23.27 -13.92
CA GLN A 351 32.35 22.36 -13.47
C GLN A 351 32.90 21.31 -12.50
N LYS A 352 34.08 20.73 -12.77
CA LYS A 352 34.74 19.78 -11.85
C LYS A 352 35.09 20.44 -10.51
N ILE A 353 35.70 21.63 -10.56
CA ILE A 353 36.06 22.39 -9.34
C ILE A 353 34.81 22.72 -8.53
N PHE A 354 33.74 23.17 -9.19
CA PHE A 354 32.46 23.45 -8.53
C PHE A 354 31.89 22.19 -7.89
N LEU A 355 31.86 21.05 -8.59
CA LEU A 355 31.36 19.78 -8.07
C LEU A 355 32.14 19.30 -6.84
N GLU A 356 33.47 19.42 -6.85
CA GLU A 356 34.31 19.10 -5.68
C GLU A 356 33.93 19.95 -4.46
N ILE A 357 33.84 21.27 -4.64
CA ILE A 357 33.46 22.20 -3.56
C ILE A 357 32.04 21.92 -3.06
N PHE A 358 31.11 21.72 -3.99
CA PHE A 358 29.71 21.43 -3.68
C PHE A 358 29.60 20.13 -2.88
N CYS A 359 30.30 19.08 -3.30
CA CYS A 359 30.33 17.80 -2.60
C CYS A 359 31.01 17.89 -1.23
N GLU A 360 32.04 18.73 -1.07
CA GLU A 360 32.70 19.00 0.21
C GLU A 360 31.74 19.69 1.20
N ILE A 361 31.15 20.83 0.80
CA ILE A 361 30.26 21.65 1.63
C ILE A 361 29.00 20.88 2.02
N PHE A 362 28.41 20.16 1.06
CA PHE A 362 27.19 19.40 1.24
C PHE A 362 27.44 17.90 1.45
N SER A 363 28.63 17.52 1.92
CA SER A 363 29.07 16.13 2.14
C SER A 363 28.01 15.28 2.83
N ASN A 364 27.42 15.81 3.89
CA ASN A 364 26.41 15.16 4.74
C ASN A 364 24.95 15.43 4.33
N ARG A 365 24.71 15.99 3.13
CA ARG A 365 23.36 16.37 2.63
C ARG A 365 23.03 15.63 1.33
N THR A 366 22.98 14.30 1.39
CA THR A 366 22.83 13.42 0.21
C THR A 366 21.63 13.77 -0.68
N SER A 367 20.43 13.93 -0.12
CA SER A 367 19.23 14.28 -0.89
C SER A 367 19.32 15.65 -1.55
N PHE A 368 19.88 16.64 -0.84
CA PHE A 368 20.11 17.98 -1.39
C PHE A 368 21.07 17.91 -2.57
N LYS A 369 22.23 17.22 -2.41
CA LYS A 369 23.22 17.05 -3.48
C LYS A 369 22.58 16.44 -4.72
N LYS A 370 21.88 15.31 -4.56
CA LYS A 370 21.22 14.61 -5.65
C LYS A 370 20.24 15.52 -6.40
N ILE A 371 19.30 16.14 -5.69
CA ILE A 371 18.26 16.97 -6.32
C ILE A 371 18.84 18.20 -7.01
N VAL A 372 19.83 18.87 -6.40
CA VAL A 372 20.45 20.05 -6.99
C VAL A 372 21.27 19.67 -8.21
N ILE A 373 22.11 18.65 -8.15
CA ILE A 373 22.91 18.18 -9.28
C ILE A 373 22.01 17.74 -10.44
N ASP A 374 20.98 16.93 -10.18
CA ASP A 374 20.04 16.47 -11.21
C ASP A 374 19.40 17.66 -11.94
N LYS A 375 19.06 18.72 -11.21
CA LYS A 375 18.50 19.95 -11.79
C LYS A 375 19.56 20.76 -12.55
N MET A 376 20.77 20.90 -12.03
CA MET A 376 21.86 21.59 -12.73
C MET A 376 22.20 20.91 -14.06
N VAL A 377 22.17 19.57 -14.11
CA VAL A 377 22.27 18.81 -15.36
C VAL A 377 21.10 19.09 -16.28
N LYS A 378 19.87 18.98 -15.78
CA LYS A 378 18.66 19.25 -16.57
C LYS A 378 18.63 20.65 -17.19
N PHE A 379 19.21 21.63 -16.51
CA PHE A 379 19.31 23.02 -16.98
C PHE A 379 20.64 23.33 -17.69
N ASN A 380 21.44 22.32 -18.01
CA ASN A 380 22.72 22.44 -18.74
C ASN A 380 23.78 23.33 -18.07
N PHE A 381 23.74 23.49 -16.74
CA PHE A 381 24.84 24.09 -15.97
C PHE A 381 26.00 23.11 -15.75
N ILE A 382 25.70 21.81 -15.72
CA ILE A 382 26.66 20.73 -15.54
C ILE A 382 26.44 19.68 -16.62
N LYS A 383 27.52 19.21 -17.23
CA LYS A 383 27.50 18.10 -18.18
C LYS A 383 27.31 16.77 -17.47
N SER A 384 26.39 15.94 -17.94
CA SER A 384 26.09 14.63 -17.33
C SER A 384 27.29 13.69 -17.30
N GLU A 385 28.20 13.80 -18.27
CA GLU A 385 29.41 12.97 -18.37
C GLU A 385 30.38 13.20 -17.21
N LEU A 386 30.28 14.35 -16.53
CA LEU A 386 31.14 14.68 -15.38
C LEU A 386 30.66 14.02 -14.07
N LEU A 387 29.48 13.40 -14.06
CA LEU A 387 28.92 12.71 -12.88
C LEU A 387 29.29 11.22 -12.79
N LEU A 388 29.91 10.66 -13.83
CA LEU A 388 30.20 9.22 -13.97
C LEU A 388 31.54 8.78 -13.39
N LYS A 389 31.99 9.36 -12.27
CA LYS A 389 33.18 8.88 -11.53
C LYS A 389 32.90 8.66 -10.05
#